data_AF-A0A381YBQ6-F1
#
_entry.id   AF-A0A381YBQ6-F1
#
_cell.length_a   1.000
_cell.length_b   1.000
_cell.length_c   1.000
_cell.angle_alpha   90.00
_cell.angle_beta   90.00
_cell.angle_gamma   90.00
#
_symmetry.space_group_name_H-M   'P 1'
#
loop_
_entity.id
_entity.type
_entity.pdbx_description
1 polymer ?
#
loop_
_entity_poly.entity_id
_entity_poly.type
_entity_poly.pdbx_seq_one_letter_code
_entity_poly.pdbx_strand_id
1 'polypeptide(L)'
;MKTKTVMMLMTLQGLFLASVVGVNSAQERPTLTTEQLERLTIRPIPGKEGLYILPGFDGALSGGNVAVLVTNEGIIIVDNKFSYSFGDISRQISTVTDQPIRYVLNTHHHFDHAGSNADFMPKAQVIGHENARANIIRNEQMG
;
A
#
# COMPACT_ATOMS: atom_id res chain seq x y z
N MET A 1 -73.52 8.34 -9.75
CA MET A 1 -72.57 8.53 -8.63
C MET A 1 -71.34 7.65 -8.89
N LYS A 2 -70.17 8.29 -9.07
CA LYS A 2 -68.77 7.80 -9.04
C LYS A 2 -68.30 6.74 -10.08
N THR A 3 -67.40 7.22 -10.92
CA THR A 3 -66.47 6.56 -11.85
C THR A 3 -65.47 5.62 -11.16
N LYS A 4 -64.96 4.61 -11.89
CA LYS A 4 -63.53 4.47 -12.26
C LYS A 4 -63.24 3.22 -13.09
N THR A 5 -62.38 3.42 -14.08
CA THR A 5 -61.95 2.56 -15.17
C THR A 5 -60.54 2.05 -14.88
N VAL A 6 -60.31 0.74 -15.10
CA VAL A 6 -59.09 0.03 -15.56
C VAL A 6 -57.82 0.06 -14.69
N MET A 7 -57.20 -1.11 -14.49
CA MET A 7 -55.88 -1.51 -15.05
C MET A 7 -55.27 -2.64 -14.20
N MET A 8 -55.01 -3.80 -14.81
CA MET A 8 -54.12 -4.81 -14.23
C MET A 8 -53.05 -5.13 -15.27
N LEU A 9 -51.86 -4.59 -15.03
CA LEU A 9 -50.68 -4.70 -15.89
C LEU A 9 -49.85 -5.92 -15.45
N MET A 10 -49.43 -6.73 -16.43
CA MET A 10 -48.66 -7.95 -16.24
C MET A 10 -47.26 -7.68 -15.65
N THR A 11 -46.85 -8.51 -14.69
CA THR A 11 -45.51 -8.49 -14.08
C THR A 11 -44.51 -9.21 -14.98
N LEU A 12 -43.46 -8.51 -15.40
CA LEU A 12 -42.30 -9.08 -16.10
C LEU A 12 -41.25 -9.46 -15.06
N GLN A 13 -40.99 -10.75 -14.87
CA GLN A 13 -39.85 -11.23 -14.09
C GLN A 13 -38.58 -11.15 -14.95
N GLY A 14 -37.71 -10.18 -14.66
CA GLY A 14 -36.38 -10.07 -15.26
C GLY A 14 -35.36 -10.86 -14.43
N LEU A 15 -34.80 -11.91 -15.03
CA LEU A 15 -33.69 -12.69 -14.49
C LEU A 15 -32.39 -11.90 -14.67
N PHE A 16 -31.82 -11.33 -13.61
CA PHE A 16 -30.49 -10.71 -13.64
C PHE A 16 -29.42 -11.77 -13.44
N LEU A 17 -28.69 -12.11 -14.51
CA LEU A 17 -27.44 -12.87 -14.41
C LEU A 17 -26.30 -11.87 -14.15
N ALA A 18 -25.97 -11.63 -12.88
CA ALA A 18 -24.80 -10.83 -12.53
C ALA A 18 -23.54 -11.69 -12.71
N SER A 19 -22.83 -11.48 -13.81
CA SER A 19 -21.44 -11.91 -13.94
C SER A 19 -20.62 -11.21 -12.87
N VAL A 20 -20.14 -11.94 -11.86
CA VAL A 20 -19.15 -11.44 -10.91
C VAL A 20 -17.83 -11.29 -11.69
N VAL A 21 -17.61 -10.10 -12.25
CA VAL A 21 -16.28 -9.70 -12.69
C VAL A 21 -15.46 -9.55 -11.41
N GLY A 22 -14.44 -10.39 -11.24
CA GLY A 22 -13.51 -10.29 -10.14
C GLY A 22 -12.87 -8.90 -10.15
N VAL A 23 -13.27 -8.04 -9.22
CA VAL A 23 -12.66 -6.73 -9.05
C VAL A 23 -11.33 -6.98 -8.34
N ASN A 24 -10.23 -6.99 -9.09
CA ASN A 24 -8.92 -6.77 -8.51
C ASN A 24 -8.89 -5.33 -8.00
N SER A 25 -9.35 -5.10 -6.78
CA SER A 25 -9.33 -3.77 -6.16
C SER A 25 -7.90 -3.45 -5.75
N ALA A 26 -7.11 -2.92 -6.68
CA ALA A 26 -5.92 -2.17 -6.29
C ALA A 26 -6.36 -1.04 -5.35
N GLN A 27 -5.68 -0.90 -4.20
CA GLN A 27 -6.00 0.13 -3.22
C GLN A 27 -5.89 1.51 -3.90
N GLU A 28 -6.95 2.32 -3.85
CA GLU A 28 -6.92 3.66 -4.42
C GLU A 28 -5.91 4.53 -3.67
N ARG A 29 -5.10 5.28 -4.43
CA ARG A 29 -4.15 6.25 -3.85
C ARG A 29 -4.91 7.50 -3.43
N PRO A 30 -4.82 7.94 -2.16
CA PRO A 30 -5.47 9.16 -1.72
C PRO A 30 -4.84 10.39 -2.36
N THR A 31 -5.66 11.39 -2.65
CA THR A 31 -5.20 12.73 -3.04
C THR A 31 -4.73 13.48 -1.80
N LEU A 32 -3.48 13.92 -1.80
CA LEU A 32 -2.87 14.66 -0.70
C LEU A 32 -2.65 16.12 -1.09
N THR A 33 -2.74 17.03 -0.12
CA THR A 33 -2.35 18.44 -0.30
C THR A 33 -0.84 18.57 -0.45
N THR A 34 -0.37 19.71 -0.94
CA THR A 34 1.08 20.01 -1.02
C THR A 34 1.74 19.89 0.36
N GLU A 35 1.15 20.47 1.40
CA GLU A 35 1.65 20.39 2.77
C GLU A 35 1.73 18.93 3.27
N GLN A 36 0.73 18.11 2.94
CA GLN A 36 0.74 16.69 3.26
C GLN A 36 1.85 15.93 2.51
N LEU A 37 2.11 16.26 1.24
CA LEU A 37 3.19 15.66 0.47
C LEU A 37 4.57 16.04 1.05
N GLU A 38 4.76 17.28 1.48
CA GLU A 38 6.00 17.73 2.12
C GLU A 38 6.32 16.99 3.43
N ARG A 39 5.28 16.54 4.14
CA ARG A 39 5.43 15.71 5.35
C ARG A 39 5.97 14.31 5.04
N LEU A 40 5.79 13.81 3.82
CA LEU A 40 6.24 12.47 3.39
C LEU A 40 7.65 12.46 2.80
N THR A 41 8.32 13.61 2.75
CA THR A 41 9.67 13.74 2.23
C THR A 41 10.68 13.02 3.14
N ILE A 42 11.54 12.19 2.54
CA ILE A 42 12.66 11.49 3.18
C ILE A 42 13.61 12.48 3.85
N ARG A 43 14.10 12.15 5.06
CA ARG A 43 14.98 13.01 5.84
C ARG A 43 16.09 12.20 6.50
N PRO A 44 17.33 12.71 6.57
CA PRO A 44 18.37 12.06 7.33
C PRO A 44 18.08 12.12 8.84
N ILE A 45 18.49 11.09 9.57
CA ILE A 45 18.47 11.09 11.03
C ILE A 45 19.73 11.82 11.55
N PRO A 46 19.60 12.92 12.31
CA PRO A 46 20.74 13.68 12.79
C PRO A 46 21.74 12.83 13.58
N GLY A 47 23.02 12.92 13.22
CA GLY A 47 24.10 12.17 13.87
C GLY A 47 24.15 10.68 13.55
N LYS A 48 23.39 10.20 12.56
CA LYS A 48 23.37 8.80 12.12
C LYS A 48 23.62 8.72 10.62
N GLU A 49 24.88 8.48 10.24
CA GLU A 49 25.27 8.34 8.84
C GLU A 49 24.52 7.18 8.17
N GLY A 50 24.08 7.39 6.93
CA GLY A 50 23.35 6.41 6.13
C GLY A 50 21.93 6.11 6.62
N LEU A 51 21.49 6.66 7.77
CA LEU A 51 20.16 6.41 8.32
C LEU A 51 19.20 7.55 7.96
N TYR A 52 18.09 7.18 7.33
CA TYR A 52 17.03 8.09 6.93
C TYR A 52 15.68 7.57 7.40
N ILE A 53 14.70 8.47 7.43
CA ILE A 53 13.29 8.15 7.62
C ILE A 53 12.51 8.72 6.45
N LEU A 54 11.64 7.89 5.87
CA LEU A 54 10.57 8.33 4.98
C LEU A 54 9.29 8.36 5.82
N PRO A 55 8.80 9.56 6.21
CA PRO A 55 7.74 9.64 7.19
C PRO A 55 6.40 9.14 6.68
N GLY A 56 5.54 8.77 7.62
CA GLY A 56 4.10 8.65 7.45
C GLY A 56 3.40 9.56 8.43
N PHE A 57 2.16 9.91 8.09
CA PHE A 57 1.20 10.54 8.97
C PHE A 57 -0.16 9.89 8.74
N ASP A 58 -0.87 9.56 9.81
CA ASP A 58 -2.14 8.84 9.75
C ASP A 58 -2.00 7.46 9.08
N GLY A 59 -2.14 6.41 9.90
CA GLY A 59 -1.98 5.01 9.46
C GLY A 59 -2.96 4.58 8.38
N ALA A 60 -4.09 5.27 8.21
CA ALA A 60 -5.05 4.98 7.14
C ALA A 60 -4.78 5.76 5.86
N LEU A 61 -4.06 6.89 5.94
CA LEU A 61 -3.90 7.81 4.81
C LEU A 61 -2.54 7.67 4.13
N SER A 62 -1.43 7.74 4.88
CA SER A 62 -0.07 7.64 4.31
C SER A 62 0.79 6.54 4.92
N GLY A 63 0.23 5.83 5.90
CA GLY A 63 0.76 4.62 6.51
C GLY A 63 1.89 4.87 7.50
N GLY A 64 2.56 3.80 7.92
CA GLY A 64 3.68 3.86 8.86
C GLY A 64 4.91 4.59 8.32
N ASN A 65 5.85 4.94 9.21
CA ASN A 65 7.17 5.40 8.80
C ASN A 65 7.95 4.26 8.14
N VAL A 66 8.78 4.58 7.16
CA VAL A 66 9.78 3.64 6.62
C VAL A 66 11.16 4.08 7.08
N ALA A 67 11.88 3.20 7.76
CA ALA A 67 13.30 3.43 8.05
C ALA A 67 14.14 2.99 6.85
N VAL A 68 15.17 3.75 6.50
CA VAL A 68 16.06 3.47 5.37
C VAL A 68 17.49 3.51 5.86
N LEU A 69 18.21 2.40 5.73
CA LEU A 69 19.63 2.29 6.04
C LEU A 69 20.41 2.07 4.74
N VAL A 70 21.20 3.07 4.36
CA VAL A 70 22.13 3.01 3.23
C VAL A 70 23.46 2.43 3.71
N THR A 71 23.94 1.41 3.00
CA THR A 71 25.25 0.79 3.25
C THR A 71 26.04 0.70 1.93
N ASN A 72 27.30 0.27 2.01
CA ASN A 72 28.11 0.02 0.82
C ASN A 72 27.68 -1.22 0.01
N GLU A 73 26.87 -2.10 0.61
CA GLU A 73 26.40 -3.35 -0.01
C GLU A 73 24.96 -3.27 -0.53
N GLY A 74 24.33 -2.11 -0.37
CA GLY A 74 22.93 -1.86 -0.72
C GLY A 74 22.13 -1.28 0.44
N ILE A 75 20.81 -1.21 0.22
CA ILE A 75 19.87 -0.55 1.14
C ILE A 75 19.01 -1.59 1.84
N ILE A 76 18.82 -1.37 3.14
CA ILE A 76 17.82 -2.06 3.96
C ILE A 76 16.71 -1.07 4.27
N ILE A 77 15.47 -1.45 4.01
CA ILE A 77 14.31 -0.68 4.48
C ILE A 77 13.51 -1.48 5.52
N VAL A 78 12.89 -0.77 6.46
CA VAL A 78 11.94 -1.34 7.42
C VAL A 78 10.55 -0.82 7.08
N ASP A 79 9.64 -1.74 6.77
CA ASP A 79 8.30 -1.53 6.23
C ASP A 79 8.27 -0.86 4.84
N ASN A 80 7.11 -0.93 4.17
CA ASN A 80 6.97 -0.43 2.80
C ASN A 80 5.60 0.17 2.45
N LYS A 81 4.81 0.57 3.46
CA LYS A 81 3.52 1.25 3.29
C LYS A 81 2.55 0.44 2.42
N PHE A 82 1.60 1.11 1.78
CA PHE A 82 0.54 0.54 0.95
C PHE A 82 1.02 0.11 -0.43
N SER A 83 0.21 -0.66 -1.17
CA SER A 83 0.52 -1.14 -2.54
C SER A 83 0.87 -0.05 -3.56
N TYR A 84 0.31 1.16 -3.43
CA TYR A 84 0.66 2.28 -4.30
C TYR A 84 1.96 3.01 -3.90
N SER A 85 2.66 2.56 -2.86
CA SER A 85 3.78 3.31 -2.26
C SER A 85 5.14 2.97 -2.87
N PHE A 86 5.28 1.82 -3.55
CA PHE A 86 6.55 1.36 -4.14
C PHE A 86 7.27 2.45 -4.95
N GLY A 87 6.55 3.11 -5.87
CA GLY A 87 7.14 4.11 -6.76
C GLY A 87 7.61 5.36 -6.01
N ASP A 88 6.87 5.77 -4.98
CA ASP A 88 7.20 6.94 -4.17
C ASP A 88 8.43 6.67 -3.29
N ILE A 89 8.43 5.53 -2.58
CA ILE A 89 9.55 5.08 -1.76
C ILE A 89 10.82 4.99 -2.60
N SER A 90 10.75 4.29 -3.75
CA SER A 90 11.92 4.10 -4.62
C SER A 90 12.47 5.43 -5.14
N ARG A 91 11.59 6.35 -5.57
CA ARG A 91 11.99 7.68 -6.06
C ARG A 91 12.65 8.52 -4.97
N GLN A 92 12.12 8.49 -3.75
CA GLN A 92 12.70 9.27 -2.65
C GLN A 92 14.03 8.70 -2.17
N ILE A 93 14.17 7.37 -2.13
CA ILE A 93 15.45 6.74 -1.79
C ILE A 93 16.51 7.05 -2.85
N SER A 94 16.15 7.10 -4.14
CA SER A 94 17.10 7.45 -5.20
C SER A 94 17.62 8.90 -5.13
N THR A 95 17.00 9.79 -4.35
CA THR A 95 17.55 11.16 -4.16
C THR A 95 18.70 11.20 -3.16
N VAL A 96 18.93 10.13 -2.39
CA VAL A 96 19.97 10.09 -1.36
C VAL A 96 21.07 9.07 -1.66
N THR A 97 20.85 8.11 -2.56
CA THR A 97 21.85 7.11 -2.98
C THR A 97 21.41 6.38 -4.26
N ASP A 98 22.37 5.84 -5.01
CA ASP A 98 22.14 4.96 -6.17
C ASP A 98 22.25 3.46 -5.82
N GLN A 99 22.48 3.14 -4.55
CA GLN A 99 22.58 1.76 -4.09
C GLN A 99 21.24 1.00 -4.28
N PRO A 100 21.26 -0.30 -4.64
CA PRO A 100 20.03 -1.05 -4.80
C PRO A 100 19.38 -1.35 -3.44
N ILE A 101 18.04 -1.36 -3.39
CA ILE A 101 17.30 -1.91 -2.25
C ILE A 101 17.46 -3.43 -2.25
N ARG A 102 18.14 -3.96 -1.24
CA ARG A 102 18.45 -5.38 -1.12
C ARG A 102 17.46 -6.11 -0.22
N TYR A 103 17.00 -5.43 0.84
CA TYR A 103 16.16 -6.04 1.86
C TYR A 103 15.00 -5.13 2.26
N VAL A 104 13.83 -5.74 2.43
CA VAL A 104 12.64 -5.12 3.04
C VAL A 104 12.32 -5.94 4.29
N LEU A 105 12.35 -5.31 5.46
CA LEU A 105 12.01 -5.95 6.73
C LEU A 105 10.60 -5.50 7.14
N ASN A 106 9.62 -6.38 7.14
CA ASN A 106 8.29 -6.05 7.66
C ASN A 106 8.25 -6.24 9.18
N THR A 107 7.81 -5.21 9.89
CA THR A 107 7.59 -5.26 11.34
C THR A 107 6.40 -6.14 11.70
N HIS A 108 5.32 -6.03 10.91
CA HIS A 108 4.11 -6.83 11.03
C HIS A 108 3.32 -6.80 9.71
N HIS A 109 2.13 -7.41 9.72
CA HIS A 109 1.36 -7.73 8.52
C HIS A 109 0.34 -6.68 8.09
N HIS A 110 0.17 -5.56 8.80
CA HIS A 110 -0.84 -4.58 8.39
C HIS A 110 -0.46 -3.95 7.05
N PHE A 111 -1.48 -3.62 6.25
CA PHE A 111 -1.32 -3.12 4.88
C PHE A 111 -0.49 -1.84 4.79
N ASP A 112 -0.50 -1.01 5.83
CA ASP A 112 0.28 0.22 5.92
C ASP A 112 1.76 0.00 6.28
N HIS A 113 2.18 -1.26 6.40
CA HIS A 113 3.56 -1.68 6.68
C HIS A 113 4.09 -2.72 5.68
N ALA A 114 3.21 -3.52 5.06
CA ALA A 114 3.57 -4.63 4.17
C ALA A 114 2.90 -4.56 2.78
N GLY A 115 2.11 -3.53 2.49
CA GLY A 115 1.26 -3.46 1.30
C GLY A 115 2.00 -3.38 -0.03
N SER A 116 3.26 -2.92 -0.06
CA SER A 116 4.08 -2.90 -1.28
C SER A 116 4.94 -4.17 -1.47
N ASN A 117 4.77 -5.23 -0.66
CA ASN A 117 5.63 -6.42 -0.72
C ASN A 117 5.73 -7.00 -2.14
N ALA A 118 4.60 -7.19 -2.82
CA ALA A 118 4.56 -7.74 -4.18
C ALA A 118 5.43 -6.97 -5.19
N ASP A 119 5.49 -5.64 -5.08
CA ASP A 119 6.28 -4.79 -5.98
C ASP A 119 7.79 -4.83 -5.66
N PHE A 120 8.14 -5.07 -4.39
CA PHE A 120 9.53 -5.17 -3.93
C PHE A 120 10.15 -6.56 -4.16
N MET A 121 9.39 -7.64 -4.04
CA MET A 121 9.89 -9.02 -4.14
C MET A 121 10.72 -9.34 -5.41
N PRO A 122 10.41 -8.78 -6.60
CA PRO A 122 11.25 -8.99 -7.79
C PRO A 122 12.64 -8.34 -7.72
N LYS A 123 12.87 -7.43 -6.77
CA LYS A 123 14.05 -6.55 -6.69
C LYS A 123 14.81 -6.68 -5.36
N ALA A 124 14.12 -7.08 -4.29
CA ALA A 124 14.63 -7.14 -2.93
C ALA A 124 14.11 -8.41 -2.23
N GLN A 125 14.86 -8.89 -1.25
CA GLN A 125 14.40 -9.95 -0.37
C GLN A 125 13.50 -9.36 0.71
N VAL A 126 12.22 -9.77 0.71
CA VAL A 126 11.26 -9.43 1.76
C VAL A 126 11.42 -10.42 2.92
N ILE A 127 11.63 -9.89 4.12
CA ILE A 127 11.91 -10.64 5.35
C ILE A 127 10.91 -10.20 6.42
N GLY A 128 10.32 -11.16 7.11
CA GLY A 128 9.43 -10.90 8.23
C GLY A 128 9.29 -12.15 9.11
N HIS A 129 8.72 -11.97 10.30
CA HIS A 129 8.41 -13.09 11.18
C HIS A 129 7.39 -14.03 10.53
N GLU A 130 7.45 -15.34 10.80
CA GLU A 130 6.54 -16.34 10.21
C GLU A 130 5.05 -16.00 10.46
N ASN A 131 4.71 -15.53 11.66
CA ASN A 131 3.37 -15.02 12.01
C ASN A 131 2.92 -13.84 11.14
N ALA A 132 3.82 -12.92 10.75
CA ALA A 132 3.47 -11.85 9.83
C ALA A 132 3.09 -12.43 8.46
N ARG A 133 3.90 -13.36 7.95
CA ARG A 133 3.60 -14.09 6.70
C ARG A 133 2.28 -14.87 6.77
N ALA A 134 2.02 -15.56 7.88
CA ALA A 134 0.78 -16.29 8.09
C ALA A 134 -0.44 -15.36 8.04
N ASN A 135 -0.34 -14.14 8.58
CA ASN A 135 -1.42 -13.16 8.54
C ASN A 135 -1.54 -12.46 7.18
N ILE A 136 -0.44 -12.22 6.45
CA ILE A 136 -0.47 -11.74 5.05
C ILE A 136 -1.29 -12.71 4.20
N ILE A 137 -1.01 -14.01 4.30
CA ILE A 137 -1.73 -15.06 3.58
C ILE A 137 -3.20 -15.12 4.02
N ARG A 138 -3.46 -15.07 5.33
CA ARG A 138 -4.83 -15.10 5.87
C ARG A 138 -5.69 -13.92 5.39
N ASN A 139 -5.07 -12.75 5.23
CA ASN A 139 -5.73 -11.53 4.81
C ASN A 139 -5.73 -11.35 3.28
N GLU A 140 -5.30 -12.35 2.52
CA GLU A 140 -5.24 -12.32 1.05
C GLU A 140 -4.43 -11.13 0.50
N GLN A 141 -3.40 -10.70 1.24
CA GLN A 141 -2.52 -9.62 0.79
C GLN A 141 -1.52 -10.14 -0.24
N MET A 142 -1.19 -9.30 -1.22
CA MET A 142 -0.18 -9.66 -2.22
C MET A 142 1.23 -9.48 -1.66
N GLY A 143 2.08 -10.51 -1.84
CA GLY A 143 3.50 -10.49 -1.46
C GLY A 143 3.80 -11.17 -0.14
#